data_AF-A0A2N9XHA6-F1
#
_entry.id   AF-A0A2N9XHA6-F1
#
_cell.length_a   1.000
_cell.length_b   1.000
_cell.length_c   1.000
_cell.angle_alpha   90.00
_cell.angle_beta   90.00
_cell.angle_gamma   90.00
#
_symmetry.space_group_name_H-M   'P 1'
#
loop_
_entity.id
_entity.type
_entity.pdbx_description
1 polymer ?
#
loop_
_entity_poly.entity_id
_entity_poly.type
_entity_poly.pdbx_seq_one_letter_code
_entity_poly.pdbx_strand_id
1 'polypeptide(L)'
;MENKLKQLLPIPAQRYFTLDELCRLADISAEQFSVWQQIHGVVVGYGGQHYTRADVIKIRQLRNSFKPYTDPFTRNQVDADGNPAIDATEVRQQIEKVVDNLNSVLAK
;
A
#
# COMPACT_ATOMS: atom_id res chain seq x y z
N MET A 1 23.75 5.52 -1.42
CA MET A 1 22.47 6.23 -1.30
C MET A 1 21.60 5.38 -0.39
N GLU A 2 21.73 5.58 0.92
CA GLU A 2 21.09 4.76 1.94
C GLU A 2 19.58 4.95 1.86
N ASN A 3 18.92 3.88 1.44
CA ASN A 3 17.47 3.78 1.37
C ASN A 3 16.96 3.94 2.81
N LYS A 4 16.51 5.14 3.19
CA LYS A 4 15.90 5.41 4.50
C LYS A 4 14.87 4.32 4.68
N LEU A 5 15.17 3.38 5.58
CA LEU A 5 14.23 2.36 6.02
C LEU A 5 13.04 3.14 6.56
N LYS A 6 12.00 3.32 5.73
CA LYS A 6 10.67 3.74 6.20
C LYS A 6 10.43 2.88 7.43
N GLN A 7 10.38 3.52 8.60
CA GLN A 7 10.27 2.79 9.85
C GLN A 7 8.94 2.05 9.81
N LEU A 8 9.02 0.76 9.49
CA LEU A 8 7.87 -0.11 9.35
C LEU A 8 7.11 -0.07 10.67
N LEU A 9 5.78 0.13 10.57
CA LEU A 9 4.89 0.29 11.71
C LEU A 9 5.14 -0.79 12.78
N PRO A 10 5.13 -0.45 14.07
CA PRO A 10 5.31 -1.44 15.13
C PRO A 10 4.21 -2.50 15.05
N ILE A 11 4.58 -3.78 15.15
CA ILE A 11 3.60 -4.88 15.08
C ILE A 11 2.78 -4.88 16.38
N PRO A 12 1.45 -4.68 16.32
CA PRO A 12 0.58 -4.70 17.49
C PRO A 12 0.68 -6.02 18.27
N ALA A 13 0.34 -5.98 19.57
CA ALA A 13 0.21 -7.18 20.40
C ALA A 13 -1.12 -7.93 20.16
N GLN A 14 -1.55 -8.03 18.91
CA GLN A 14 -2.76 -8.74 18.50
C GLN A 14 -2.43 -10.16 18.03
N ARG A 15 -3.37 -11.10 18.24
CA ARG A 15 -3.18 -12.52 17.89
C ARG A 15 -3.36 -12.79 16.40
N TYR A 16 -4.31 -12.11 15.76
CA TYR A 16 -4.67 -12.30 14.37
C TYR A 16 -4.72 -10.96 13.64
N PHE A 17 -4.26 -10.93 12.41
CA PHE A 17 -4.26 -9.78 11.52
C PHE A 17 -5.08 -10.12 10.28
N THR A 18 -5.76 -9.13 9.73
CA THR A 18 -6.39 -9.22 8.40
C THR A 18 -5.33 -9.10 7.29
N LEU A 19 -5.70 -9.45 6.06
CA LEU A 19 -4.83 -9.26 4.89
C LEU A 19 -4.37 -7.81 4.74
N ASP A 20 -5.30 -6.88 4.92
CA ASP A 20 -5.05 -5.45 4.80
C ASP A 20 -4.07 -4.94 5.87
N GLU A 21 -4.23 -5.37 7.13
CA GLU A 21 -3.30 -5.06 8.21
C GLU A 21 -1.91 -5.65 7.95
N LEU A 22 -1.83 -6.91 7.49
CA LEU A 22 -0.56 -7.54 7.13
C LEU A 22 0.15 -6.75 6.02
N CYS A 23 -0.58 -6.37 4.98
CA CYS A 23 -0.07 -5.58 3.86
C CYS A 23 0.48 -4.23 4.34
N ARG A 24 -0.28 -3.51 5.19
CA ARG A 24 0.16 -2.25 5.79
C ARG A 24 1.40 -2.41 6.68
N LEU A 25 1.48 -3.47 7.49
CA LEU A 25 2.62 -3.71 8.39
C LEU A 25 3.90 -4.13 7.65
N ALA A 26 3.76 -4.70 6.45
CA ALA A 26 4.87 -5.12 5.60
C ALA A 26 5.21 -4.10 4.49
N ASP A 27 4.42 -3.02 4.35
CA ASP A 27 4.55 -2.01 3.28
C ASP A 27 4.46 -2.62 1.87
N ILE A 28 3.51 -3.54 1.68
CA ILE A 28 3.22 -4.24 0.41
C ILE A 28 1.74 -4.10 0.04
N SER A 29 1.40 -4.32 -1.23
CA SER A 29 -0.01 -4.41 -1.66
C SER A 29 -0.55 -5.84 -1.55
N ALA A 30 -1.88 -5.96 -1.43
CA ALA A 30 -2.56 -7.26 -1.51
C ALA A 30 -2.34 -7.95 -2.86
N GLU A 31 -2.20 -7.19 -3.96
CA GLU A 31 -1.89 -7.74 -5.28
C GLU A 31 -0.49 -8.34 -5.34
N GLN A 32 0.53 -7.60 -4.86
CA GLN A 32 1.91 -8.10 -4.78
C GLN A 32 2.00 -9.32 -3.87
N PHE A 33 1.27 -9.30 -2.75
CA PHE A 33 1.19 -10.45 -1.86
C PHE A 33 0.59 -11.66 -2.58
N SER A 34 -0.53 -11.51 -3.26
CA SER A 34 -1.20 -12.59 -4.00
C SER A 34 -0.31 -13.15 -5.11
N VAL A 35 0.34 -12.29 -5.90
CA VAL A 35 1.28 -12.68 -6.96
C VAL A 35 2.49 -13.40 -6.37
N TRP A 36 3.04 -12.90 -5.26
CA TRP A 36 4.16 -13.53 -4.57
C TRP A 36 3.79 -14.93 -4.03
N GLN A 37 2.59 -15.08 -3.45
CA GLN A 37 2.10 -16.39 -3.01
C GLN A 37 1.96 -17.38 -4.17
N GLN A 38 1.48 -16.93 -5.33
CA GLN A 38 1.39 -17.75 -6.55
C GLN A 38 2.76 -18.18 -7.06
N ILE A 39 3.74 -17.27 -7.07
CA ILE A 39 5.10 -17.55 -7.57
C ILE A 39 5.86 -18.50 -6.65
N HIS A 40 5.75 -18.31 -5.33
CA HIS A 40 6.51 -19.08 -4.35
C HIS A 40 5.76 -20.33 -3.83
N GLY A 41 4.50 -20.53 -4.23
CA GLY A 41 3.68 -21.65 -3.77
C GLY A 41 3.39 -21.65 -2.27
N VAL A 42 3.52 -20.49 -1.59
CA VAL A 42 3.34 -20.37 -0.14
C VAL A 42 1.92 -19.91 0.18
N VAL A 43 1.12 -20.79 0.79
CA VAL A 43 -0.17 -20.44 1.36
C VAL A 43 0.05 -19.96 2.80
N VAL A 44 0.17 -18.64 2.98
CA VAL A 44 0.19 -18.03 4.31
C VAL A 44 -1.26 -17.72 4.69
N GLY A 45 -1.67 -18.12 5.90
CA GLY A 45 -3.02 -17.93 6.43
C GLY A 45 -3.90 -19.19 6.35
N TYR A 46 -4.49 -19.58 7.49
CA TYR A 46 -5.55 -20.60 7.53
C TYR A 46 -6.79 -20.04 6.80
N GLY A 47 -7.06 -20.50 5.57
CA GLY A 47 -8.26 -20.09 4.83
C GLY A 47 -8.30 -18.62 4.39
N GLY A 48 -7.15 -17.94 4.33
CA GLY A 48 -6.98 -16.64 3.66
C GLY A 48 -7.50 -15.38 4.37
N GLN A 49 -8.13 -15.50 5.55
CA GLN A 49 -8.74 -14.34 6.22
C GLN A 49 -8.00 -13.86 7.48
N HIS A 50 -7.26 -14.74 8.18
CA HIS A 50 -6.53 -14.40 9.41
C HIS A 50 -5.06 -14.83 9.34
N TYR A 51 -4.17 -13.91 9.72
CA TYR A 51 -2.73 -14.07 9.75
C TYR A 51 -2.22 -13.98 11.18
N THR A 52 -1.33 -14.87 11.59
CA THR A 52 -0.75 -14.79 12.93
C THR A 52 0.35 -13.74 12.97
N ARG A 53 0.73 -13.33 14.18
CA ARG A 53 1.91 -12.47 14.38
C ARG A 53 3.18 -13.06 13.76
N ALA A 54 3.33 -14.39 13.78
CA ALA A 54 4.48 -15.07 13.17
C ALA A 54 4.47 -14.91 11.64
N ASP A 55 3.30 -14.94 11.01
CA ASP A 55 3.14 -14.72 9.58
C ASP A 55 3.53 -13.29 9.20
N VAL A 56 3.04 -12.29 9.95
CA VAL A 56 3.41 -10.87 9.73
C VAL A 56 4.92 -10.68 9.83
N ILE A 57 5.58 -11.28 10.84
CA ILE A 57 7.03 -11.19 11.00
C ILE A 57 7.76 -11.83 9.81
N LYS A 58 7.33 -13.02 9.36
CA LYS A 58 7.92 -13.68 8.19
C LYS A 58 7.80 -12.83 6.94
N ILE A 59 6.61 -12.29 6.65
CA ILE A 59 6.40 -11.44 5.48
C ILE A 59 7.26 -10.18 5.55
N ARG A 60 7.38 -9.58 6.74
CA ARG A 60 8.24 -8.41 6.96
C ARG A 60 9.72 -8.69 6.72
N GLN A 61 10.20 -9.89 7.08
CA GLN A 61 11.56 -10.33 6.77
C GLN A 61 11.75 -10.59 5.27
N LEU A 62 10.70 -11.09 4.61
CA LEU A 62 10.68 -11.39 3.18
C LEU A 62 10.40 -10.16 2.31
N ARG A 63 10.20 -8.96 2.88
CA ARG A 63 9.84 -7.73 2.15
C ARG A 63 10.73 -7.44 0.94
N ASN A 64 12.02 -7.79 1.02
CA ASN A 64 13.00 -7.57 -0.05
C ASN A 64 12.84 -8.55 -1.24
N SER A 65 12.05 -9.63 -1.05
CA SER A 65 11.71 -10.63 -2.09
C SER A 65 10.48 -10.22 -2.90
N PHE A 66 9.68 -9.27 -2.39
CA PHE A 66 8.56 -8.73 -3.14
C PHE A 66 9.07 -7.77 -4.22
N LYS A 67 8.39 -7.74 -5.37
CA LYS A 67 8.62 -6.69 -6.37
C LYS A 67 8.36 -5.32 -5.71
N PRO A 68 9.12 -4.27 -6.07
CA PRO A 68 8.96 -2.96 -5.46
C PRO A 68 7.51 -2.50 -5.56
N TYR A 69 6.91 -2.19 -4.41
CA TYR A 69 5.53 -1.71 -4.34
C TYR A 69 5.42 -0.45 -5.16
N THR A 70 4.58 -0.47 -6.21
CA THR A 70 4.25 0.71 -7.01
C THR A 70 2.89 1.20 -6.57
N ASP A 71 2.86 2.35 -5.90
CA ASP A 71 1.60 2.99 -5.53
C ASP A 71 0.76 3.26 -6.79
N PRO A 72 -0.50 2.80 -6.89
CA PRO A 72 -1.27 2.94 -8.12
C PRO A 72 -1.65 4.39 -8.44
N PHE A 73 -1.67 5.28 -7.45
CA PHE A 73 -2.06 6.68 -7.63
C PHE A 73 -0.87 7.56 -8.00
N THR A 74 0.25 7.36 -7.31
CA THR A 74 1.47 8.18 -7.47
C THR A 74 2.52 7.50 -8.33
N ARG A 75 2.40 6.19 -8.57
CA ARG A 75 3.42 5.34 -9.21
C ARG A 75 4.79 5.43 -8.53
N ASN A 76 4.80 5.73 -7.23
CA ASN A 76 5.98 6.14 -6.45
C ASN A 76 6.76 7.32 -7.05
N GLN A 77 6.14 8.11 -7.93
CA GLN A 77 6.74 9.36 -8.33
C GLN A 77 6.77 10.25 -7.11
N VAL A 78 7.93 10.87 -6.92
CA VAL A 78 8.14 11.88 -5.89
C VAL A 78 8.28 13.22 -6.57
N ASP A 79 7.76 14.26 -5.94
CA ASP A 79 7.99 15.62 -6.38
C ASP A 79 9.46 16.04 -6.15
N ALA A 80 9.80 17.28 -6.52
CA ALA A 80 11.14 17.82 -6.35
C ALA A 80 11.59 17.89 -4.87
N ASP A 81 10.67 17.80 -3.92
CA ASP A 81 10.90 17.87 -2.48
C ASP A 81 10.95 16.47 -1.82
N GLY A 82 10.70 15.40 -2.59
CA GLY A 82 10.72 14.01 -2.11
C GLY A 82 9.41 13.54 -1.48
N ASN A 83 8.32 14.31 -1.62
CA ASN A 83 6.98 13.91 -1.20
C ASN A 83 6.30 13.11 -2.32
N PRO A 84 5.32 12.22 -2.02
CA PRO A 84 4.54 11.53 -3.04
C PRO A 84 3.93 12.56 -4.00
N ALA A 85 4.04 12.33 -5.31
CA ALA A 85 3.75 13.30 -6.38
C ALA A 85 2.26 13.70 -6.55
N ILE A 86 1.45 13.59 -5.49
CA ILE A 86 0.11 14.14 -5.20
C ILE A 86 -0.68 13.08 -4.42
N ASP A 87 -1.22 13.43 -3.24
CA ASP A 87 -2.08 12.54 -2.43
C ASP A 87 -3.43 12.29 -3.13
N ALA A 88 -3.99 11.07 -3.04
CA ALA A 88 -5.29 10.73 -3.62
C ALA A 88 -6.42 11.68 -3.18
N THR A 89 -6.30 12.26 -1.99
CA THR A 89 -7.22 13.27 -1.46
C THR A 89 -7.14 14.57 -2.24
N GLU A 90 -5.94 14.98 -2.64
CA GLU A 90 -5.68 16.20 -3.39
C GLU A 90 -6.11 16.05 -4.86
N VAL A 91 -5.90 14.87 -5.47
CA VAL A 91 -6.48 14.54 -6.79
C VAL A 91 -8.01 14.69 -6.76
N ARG A 92 -8.64 14.13 -5.73
CA ARG A 92 -10.11 14.17 -5.60
C ARG A 92 -10.63 15.59 -5.49
N GLN A 93 -9.99 16.42 -4.66
CA GLN A 93 -10.37 17.83 -4.52
C GLN A 93 -10.18 18.62 -5.82
N GLN A 94 -9.12 18.34 -6.59
CA GLN A 94 -8.92 18.97 -7.89
C GLN A 94 -9.98 18.56 -8.91
N ILE A 95 -10.37 17.27 -8.94
CA ILE A 95 -11.45 16.79 -9.82
C ILE A 95 -12.79 17.45 -9.45
N GLU A 96 -13.14 17.50 -8.17
CA GLU A 96 -14.38 18.15 -7.70
C GLU A 96 -14.42 19.62 -8.13
N LYS A 97 -13.31 20.34 -7.98
CA LYS A 97 -13.19 21.74 -8.40
C LYS A 97 -13.34 21.94 -9.92
N VAL A 98 -12.82 21.02 -10.73
CA VAL A 98 -12.98 21.06 -12.20
C VAL A 98 -14.44 20.81 -12.58
N VAL A 99 -15.12 19.86 -11.92
CA VAL A 99 -16.53 19.57 -12.15
C VAL A 99 -17.43 20.76 -11.78
N ASP A 100 -17.19 21.40 -10.63
CA ASP A 100 -17.95 22.58 -10.22
C ASP A 100 -17.78 23.75 -11.21
N ASN A 101 -16.56 23.98 -11.70
CA ASN A 101 -16.32 25.00 -12.72
C ASN A 101 -17.07 24.70 -14.03
N LEU A 102 -17.10 23.44 -14.48
CA LEU A 102 -17.84 23.05 -15.67
C LEU A 102 -19.35 23.24 -15.48
N ASN A 103 -19.90 22.86 -14.33
CA ASN A 103 -21.31 23.08 -14.01
C ASN A 103 -21.65 24.58 -13.98
N SER A 104 -20.77 25.43 -13.43
CA SER A 104 -20.99 26.87 -13.41
C SER A 104 -20.94 27.52 -14.81
N VAL A 105 -20.14 26.99 -15.74
CA VAL A 105 -20.08 27.47 -17.12
C VAL A 105 -21.28 27.01 -17.93
N LEU A 106 -21.76 25.78 -17.68
CA LEU A 106 -22.93 25.20 -18.36
C LEU A 106 -24.27 25.71 -17.82
N ALA A 107 -24.31 26.23 -16.60
CA ALA A 107 -25.50 26.84 -16.00
C ALA A 107 -25.76 28.30 -16.46
N LYS A 108 -25.07 28.76 -17.50
CA LYS A 108 -25.17 30.10 -18.08
C LYS A 108 -25.53 30.02 -19.55
#